data_AF-A0A1J3GZ61-F1
#
_entry.id   AF-A0A1J3GZ61-F1
#
_cell.length_a   1.000
_cell.length_b   1.000
_cell.length_c   1.000
_cell.angle_alpha   90.00
_cell.angle_beta   90.00
_cell.angle_gamma   90.00
#
_symmetry.space_group_name_H-M   'P 1'
#
loop_
_entity.id
_entity.type
_entity.pdbx_description
1 polymer ?
#
loop_
_entity_poly.entity_id
_entity_poly.type
_entity_poly.pdbx_seq_one_letter_code
_entity_poly.pdbx_strand_id
1 'polypeptide(L)'
;KTFVAAFSSLLSAVPPSLSQTRSLYRLIPRRVWVSSSSFTSGRKLVTLRYCAVKSRIYCSMAAADQRRSRHHDKSPSKPNKKRKGSHNTEKNLLICLHSCSKSKDLSAALALFDEAIVSSDVRLGQQHFQSLLYLCSASISDPSLQTLAIDRGFQIFDRMVSSGICPNEASVTSVARLAAAKGDGDYAFKVVKDIVAAGGVTVPRLRTYAPALLCFCERLEAEKSYEVEEHMDASGIALEEVEISALLKVSVATGRESKVYRYLHKLRECVGCVCEETSKIIEEWFCREKASEIGSDIELLREAILKNGGGWHGLGWVGEGKWIVKKGSVSPAGKCLSCGEHLACVDTNEVETENFVNSLVALAMERKAKMTSCEPMPDFSEFQEWLEKHGDYEAIIDGANIGLYQQNFADGGFSLPQLEAVVKELYNKSGNKKWPLILLHKKRVNALLENPNHRNVVEEWINNNVLYTTPPGSNDDWYWLYATAKLKCLLVTNDETR
;
A
#
# COMPACT_ATOMS: atom_id res chain seq x y z
N LYS A 1 8.03 0.79 47.55
CA LYS A 1 8.96 -0.21 46.94
C LYS A 1 8.40 -1.64 46.89
N THR A 2 7.24 -1.93 47.48
CA THR A 2 6.55 -3.23 47.39
C THR A 2 5.42 -3.28 46.35
N PHE A 3 5.00 -2.14 45.77
CA PHE A 3 3.95 -2.08 44.75
C PHE A 3 4.46 -2.29 43.30
N VAL A 4 5.73 -1.98 43.02
CA VAL A 4 6.31 -2.06 41.66
C VAL A 4 6.61 -3.49 41.22
N ALA A 5 6.84 -4.40 42.17
CA ALA A 5 7.07 -5.82 41.89
C ALA A 5 5.78 -6.58 41.50
N ALA A 6 4.60 -6.07 41.90
CA ALA A 6 3.32 -6.67 41.55
C ALA A 6 2.96 -6.43 40.07
N PHE A 7 3.25 -5.25 39.53
CA PHE A 7 2.92 -4.93 38.13
C PHE A 7 3.71 -5.75 37.09
N SER A 8 4.98 -6.05 37.37
CA SER A 8 5.84 -6.83 36.45
C SER A 8 5.58 -8.34 36.52
N SER A 9 5.03 -8.86 37.61
CA SER A 9 4.75 -10.30 37.80
C SER A 9 3.32 -10.71 37.41
N LEU A 10 2.39 -9.76 37.22
CA LEU A 10 0.96 -10.06 37.00
C LEU A 10 0.52 -9.98 35.52
N LEU A 11 1.33 -9.41 34.63
CA LEU A 11 1.13 -9.53 33.17
C LEU A 11 1.57 -10.89 32.60
N SER A 12 2.25 -11.71 33.42
CA SER A 12 2.74 -13.06 33.08
C SER A 12 2.03 -14.19 33.86
N ALA A 13 0.96 -13.90 34.58
CA ALA A 13 0.23 -14.89 35.38
C ALA A 13 -1.00 -15.46 34.63
N VAL A 14 -0.95 -16.76 34.31
CA VAL A 14 -2.11 -17.59 33.95
C VAL A 14 -2.78 -18.07 35.25
N PRO A 15 -4.04 -17.74 35.56
CA PRO A 15 -4.75 -18.31 36.71
C PRO A 15 -5.53 -19.59 36.35
N PRO A 16 -5.83 -20.47 37.33
CA PRO A 16 -6.37 -21.80 37.10
C PRO A 16 -7.89 -21.80 36.84
N SER A 17 -8.30 -22.82 36.08
CA SER A 17 -9.65 -23.07 35.58
C SER A 17 -10.74 -23.25 36.65
N LEU A 18 -11.89 -22.60 36.44
CA LEU A 18 -13.21 -23.08 36.86
C LEU A 18 -14.24 -22.84 35.73
N SER A 19 -14.61 -23.94 35.06
CA SER A 19 -15.88 -24.33 34.39
C SER A 19 -16.88 -23.26 33.93
N GLN A 20 -17.58 -23.32 32.79
CA GLN A 20 -17.78 -24.27 31.69
C GLN A 20 -18.65 -23.50 30.66
N THR A 21 -18.56 -23.86 29.38
CA THR A 21 -19.35 -23.38 28.22
C THR A 21 -18.82 -22.17 27.42
N ARG A 22 -17.73 -22.38 26.67
CA ARG A 22 -17.60 -22.02 25.23
C ARG A 22 -16.23 -22.48 24.72
N SER A 23 -16.20 -22.91 23.45
CA SER A 23 -15.09 -23.57 22.76
C SER A 23 -13.74 -22.85 22.96
N LEU A 24 -12.74 -23.58 23.47
CA LEU A 24 -11.39 -23.10 23.76
C LEU A 24 -10.51 -23.15 22.51
N TYR A 25 -10.26 -22.00 21.87
CA TYR A 25 -9.02 -21.81 21.11
C TYR A 25 -7.87 -21.67 22.13
N ARG A 26 -7.06 -22.73 22.29
CA ARG A 26 -5.79 -22.65 23.04
C ARG A 26 -4.69 -22.13 22.12
N LEU A 27 -4.03 -21.06 22.56
CA LEU A 27 -2.78 -20.53 22.02
C LEU A 27 -1.73 -21.64 21.87
N ILE A 28 -1.41 -22.02 20.64
CA ILE A 28 -0.24 -22.83 20.30
C ILE A 28 0.94 -21.87 20.10
N PRO A 29 2.09 -22.05 20.76
CA PRO A 29 3.29 -21.24 20.50
C PRO A 29 3.76 -21.48 19.06
N ARG A 30 3.55 -20.50 18.17
CA ARG A 30 4.02 -20.55 16.78
C ARG A 30 5.55 -20.48 16.75
N ARG A 31 6.22 -21.62 16.63
CA ARG A 31 7.62 -21.66 16.19
C ARG A 31 7.63 -21.47 14.68
N VAL A 32 7.90 -20.25 14.22
CA VAL A 32 8.30 -20.01 12.83
C VAL A 32 9.71 -20.55 12.67
N TRP A 33 9.87 -21.60 11.86
CA TRP A 33 11.17 -22.08 11.42
C TRP A 33 11.34 -21.70 9.95
N VAL A 34 12.24 -20.75 9.71
CA VAL A 34 12.85 -20.56 8.39
C VAL A 34 13.98 -21.59 8.30
N SER A 35 13.91 -22.52 7.36
CA SER A 35 15.00 -23.47 7.13
C SER A 35 16.21 -22.70 6.56
N SER A 36 17.21 -22.46 7.40
CA SER A 36 18.48 -21.85 7.01
C SER A 36 19.37 -22.88 6.32
N SER A 37 19.54 -22.77 5.01
CA SER A 37 20.70 -23.32 4.30
C SER A 37 21.66 -22.18 3.94
N SER A 38 22.73 -22.08 4.75
CA SER A 38 24.07 -21.59 4.38
C SER A 38 24.20 -20.38 3.45
N PHE A 39 24.50 -19.21 4.02
CA PHE A 39 25.31 -18.19 3.35
C PHE A 39 26.51 -17.82 4.22
N THR A 40 27.67 -18.29 3.79
CA THR A 40 28.99 -17.84 4.24
C THR A 40 29.27 -16.44 3.67
N SER A 41 29.72 -15.55 4.56
CA SER A 41 30.70 -14.49 4.32
C SER A 41 30.73 -13.82 2.93
N GLY A 42 30.09 -12.65 2.84
CA GLY A 42 30.56 -11.54 2.02
C GLY A 42 29.70 -11.16 0.81
N ARG A 43 28.93 -10.08 0.92
CA ARG A 43 29.00 -8.85 0.09
C ARG A 43 27.73 -8.00 0.18
N LYS A 44 27.99 -6.69 0.22
CA LYS A 44 27.27 -5.55 -0.37
C LYS A 44 25.78 -5.36 -0.04
N LEU A 45 25.54 -4.28 0.71
CA LEU A 45 24.29 -3.54 0.77
C LEU A 45 23.80 -3.21 -0.66
N VAL A 46 22.73 -3.88 -1.11
CA VAL A 46 22.00 -3.51 -2.34
C VAL A 46 20.78 -2.72 -1.91
N THR A 47 20.81 -1.42 -2.16
CA THR A 47 19.68 -0.51 -2.01
C THR A 47 18.63 -0.88 -3.07
N LEU A 48 17.46 -1.35 -2.65
CA LEU A 48 16.31 -1.57 -3.53
C LEU A 48 15.80 -0.21 -4.04
N ARG A 49 16.18 0.14 -5.27
CA ARG A 49 15.53 1.22 -6.03
C ARG A 49 14.25 0.66 -6.66
N TYR A 50 13.12 1.22 -6.26
CA TYR A 50 11.82 0.99 -6.88
C TYR A 50 11.89 1.43 -8.36
N CYS A 51 11.71 0.48 -9.28
CA CYS A 51 11.70 0.75 -10.73
C CYS A 51 10.26 0.64 -11.23
N ALA A 52 9.69 1.77 -11.64
CA ALA A 52 8.33 1.84 -12.18
C ALA A 52 8.24 1.06 -13.51
N VAL A 53 7.40 0.02 -13.52
CA VAL A 53 7.09 -0.79 -14.69
C VAL A 53 6.36 0.08 -15.73
N LYS A 54 7.00 0.28 -16.89
CA LYS A 54 6.39 0.90 -18.08
C LYS A 54 5.68 -0.17 -18.91
N SER A 55 4.36 -0.17 -18.88
CA SER A 55 3.53 -0.93 -19.83
C SER A 55 3.66 -0.33 -21.23
N ARG A 56 4.45 -0.95 -22.12
CA ARG A 56 4.45 -0.66 -23.56
C ARG A 56 3.48 -1.65 -24.24
N ILE A 57 2.33 -1.13 -24.65
CA ILE A 57 1.43 -1.83 -25.56
C ILE A 57 2.06 -1.73 -26.97
N TYR A 58 2.55 -2.86 -27.47
CA TYR A 58 2.89 -3.04 -28.89
C TYR A 58 1.62 -3.48 -29.62
N CYS A 59 1.03 -2.59 -30.44
CA CYS A 59 0.14 -3.01 -31.52
C CYS A 59 0.92 -2.96 -32.84
N SER A 60 1.22 -4.15 -33.34
CA SER A 60 1.64 -4.41 -34.71
C SER A 60 0.53 -4.02 -35.69
N MET A 61 0.84 -3.19 -36.70
CA MET A 61 0.03 -3.12 -37.91
C MET A 61 0.94 -3.30 -39.12
N ALA A 62 0.67 -4.39 -39.84
CA ALA A 62 1.35 -4.83 -41.05
C ALA A 62 1.15 -3.83 -42.20
N ALA A 63 2.20 -3.69 -43.00
CA ALA A 63 2.16 -2.98 -44.27
C ALA A 63 1.39 -3.82 -45.31
N ALA A 64 0.38 -3.21 -45.93
CA ALA A 64 -0.20 -3.71 -47.17
C ALA A 64 -0.05 -2.62 -48.24
N ASP A 65 0.83 -2.92 -49.19
CA ASP A 65 1.18 -2.14 -50.36
C ASP A 65 0.17 -2.44 -51.47
N GLN A 66 -0.62 -1.45 -51.90
CA GLN A 66 -1.33 -1.51 -53.18
C GLN A 66 -1.33 -0.13 -53.85
N ARG A 67 -0.45 -0.01 -54.85
CA ARG A 67 -0.44 1.02 -55.89
C ARG A 67 -1.69 0.90 -56.78
N ARG A 68 -2.43 2.00 -56.97
CA ARG A 68 -3.15 2.29 -58.23
C ARG A 68 -3.06 3.77 -58.60
N SER A 69 -3.06 4.00 -59.91
CA SER A 69 -2.51 5.14 -60.65
C SER A 69 -3.55 6.20 -61.00
N ARG A 70 -3.10 7.47 -60.97
CA ARG A 70 -3.42 8.68 -61.79
C ARG A 70 -4.88 8.99 -62.16
N HIS A 71 -5.30 10.24 -61.91
CA HIS A 71 -5.74 11.16 -62.97
C HIS A 71 -5.64 12.63 -62.52
N HIS A 72 -5.15 13.46 -63.44
CA HIS A 72 -5.07 14.92 -63.36
C HIS A 72 -6.42 15.53 -63.75
N ASP A 73 -6.90 16.54 -63.01
CA ASP A 73 -7.75 17.59 -63.58
C ASP A 73 -7.54 18.94 -62.87
N LYS A 74 -7.57 20.02 -63.66
CA LYS A 74 -7.18 21.39 -63.29
C LYS A 74 -8.39 22.29 -62.97
N SER A 75 -8.35 22.95 -61.80
CA SER A 75 -8.84 24.33 -61.45
C SER A 75 -10.36 24.65 -61.53
N PRO A 76 -10.93 25.67 -60.81
CA PRO A 76 -10.31 26.92 -60.30
C PRO A 76 -10.68 27.40 -58.86
N SER A 77 -10.00 28.50 -58.50
CA SER A 77 -9.89 29.31 -57.27
C SER A 77 -11.15 29.76 -56.50
N LYS A 78 -11.03 29.88 -55.15
CA LYS A 78 -11.18 31.10 -54.28
C LYS A 78 -11.27 30.70 -52.77
N PRO A 79 -11.20 31.60 -51.76
CA PRO A 79 -9.99 32.13 -51.13
C PRO A 79 -9.89 31.85 -49.60
N ASN A 80 -8.77 32.24 -48.99
CA ASN A 80 -8.53 32.43 -47.54
C ASN A 80 -8.43 31.20 -46.61
N LYS A 81 -7.21 30.66 -46.48
CA LYS A 81 -6.74 29.99 -45.26
C LYS A 81 -5.61 30.81 -44.59
N LYS A 82 -5.99 31.86 -43.84
CA LYS A 82 -5.15 32.37 -42.74
C LYS A 82 -5.47 31.56 -41.47
N ARG A 83 -4.90 30.35 -41.34
CA ARG A 83 -4.99 29.57 -40.07
C ARG A 83 -3.91 28.49 -39.89
N LYS A 84 -2.83 28.51 -40.70
CA LYS A 84 -1.76 27.49 -40.65
C LYS A 84 -0.49 27.92 -39.88
N GLY A 85 -0.35 29.20 -39.52
CA GLY A 85 0.84 29.75 -38.84
C GLY A 85 0.81 29.61 -37.31
N SER A 86 -0.28 29.97 -36.64
CA SER A 86 -0.29 30.05 -35.15
C SER A 86 -0.24 28.68 -34.46
N HIS A 87 -0.73 27.62 -35.10
CA HIS A 87 -0.64 26.28 -34.51
C HIS A 87 0.81 25.74 -34.49
N ASN A 88 1.70 26.32 -35.30
CA ASN A 88 3.12 25.97 -35.30
C ASN A 88 3.87 26.71 -34.17
N THR A 89 3.52 27.97 -33.88
CA THR A 89 4.15 28.76 -32.82
C THR A 89 3.81 28.25 -31.42
N GLU A 90 2.55 27.87 -31.18
CA GLU A 90 2.12 27.22 -29.92
C GLU A 90 2.87 25.90 -29.68
N LYS A 91 2.97 25.04 -30.70
CA LYS A 91 3.71 23.77 -30.60
C LYS A 91 5.20 23.99 -30.38
N ASN A 92 5.81 24.96 -31.06
CA ASN A 92 7.21 25.30 -30.89
C ASN A 92 7.50 25.80 -29.48
N LEU A 93 6.65 26.68 -28.92
CA LEU A 93 6.77 27.12 -27.54
C LEU A 93 6.72 25.94 -26.57
N LEU A 94 5.77 25.01 -26.75
CA LEU A 94 5.68 23.82 -25.91
C LEU A 94 6.93 22.93 -26.00
N ILE A 95 7.49 22.73 -27.20
CA ILE A 95 8.74 21.98 -27.41
C ILE A 95 9.90 22.66 -26.67
N CYS A 96 10.02 23.97 -26.79
CA CYS A 96 11.05 24.75 -26.10
C CYS A 96 10.89 24.65 -24.56
N LEU A 97 9.67 24.80 -24.03
CA LEU A 97 9.39 24.64 -22.60
C LEU A 97 9.72 23.23 -22.09
N HIS A 98 9.44 22.19 -22.87
CA HIS A 98 9.86 20.83 -22.52
C HIS A 98 11.39 20.66 -22.54
N SER A 99 12.09 21.33 -23.45
CA SER A 99 13.56 21.35 -23.46
C SER A 99 14.08 22.01 -22.18
N CYS A 100 13.56 23.17 -21.80
CA CYS A 100 13.90 23.88 -20.57
C CYS A 100 13.59 23.04 -19.32
N SER A 101 12.47 22.31 -19.31
CA SER A 101 12.11 21.42 -18.20
C SER A 101 13.12 20.26 -18.04
N LYS A 102 13.63 19.71 -19.15
CA LYS A 102 14.67 18.67 -19.13
C LYS A 102 16.01 19.21 -18.64
N SER A 103 16.39 20.42 -19.05
CA SER A 103 17.62 21.08 -18.62
C SER A 103 17.49 21.77 -17.26
N LYS A 104 16.29 21.79 -16.65
CA LYS A 104 15.95 22.57 -15.44
C LYS A 104 16.27 24.07 -15.56
N ASP A 105 16.21 24.61 -16.77
CA ASP A 105 16.53 26.01 -17.05
C ASP A 105 15.27 26.89 -16.88
N LEU A 106 15.04 27.32 -15.63
CA LEU A 106 13.92 28.19 -15.29
C LEU A 106 14.03 29.56 -15.98
N SER A 107 15.23 30.14 -16.04
CA SER A 107 15.45 31.46 -16.61
C SER A 107 15.08 31.51 -18.10
N ALA A 108 15.51 30.52 -18.89
CA ALA A 108 15.14 30.42 -20.30
C ALA A 108 13.63 30.20 -20.48
N ALA A 109 13.00 29.36 -19.64
CA ALA A 109 11.57 29.12 -19.72
C ALA A 109 10.75 30.38 -19.40
N LEU A 110 11.18 31.17 -18.42
CA LEU A 110 10.54 32.43 -18.07
C LEU A 110 10.71 33.48 -19.18
N ALA A 111 11.88 33.55 -19.81
CA ALA A 111 12.09 34.44 -20.96
C ALA A 111 11.16 34.10 -22.13
N LEU A 112 10.97 32.80 -22.43
CA LEU A 112 10.00 32.34 -23.43
C LEU A 112 8.56 32.68 -23.06
N PHE A 113 8.22 32.63 -21.77
CA PHE A 113 6.90 33.02 -21.28
C PHE A 113 6.67 34.54 -21.41
N ASP A 114 7.66 35.36 -21.07
CA ASP A 114 7.59 36.81 -21.25
C ASP A 114 7.46 37.21 -22.72
N GLU A 115 8.25 36.58 -23.60
CA GLU A 115 8.14 36.79 -25.05
C GLU A 115 6.75 36.41 -25.58
N ALA A 116 6.18 35.29 -25.11
CA ALA A 116 4.83 34.87 -25.49
C ALA A 116 3.75 35.84 -25.00
N ILE A 117 3.93 36.48 -23.84
CA ILE A 117 3.01 37.51 -23.33
C ILE A 117 3.12 38.78 -24.17
N VAL A 118 4.35 39.26 -24.42
CA VAL A 118 4.60 40.54 -25.12
C VAL A 118 4.15 40.46 -26.57
N SER A 119 4.46 39.37 -27.28
CA SER A 119 4.09 39.20 -28.69
C SER A 119 2.58 39.10 -28.90
N SER A 120 1.81 38.63 -27.92
CA SER A 120 0.36 38.34 -28.05
C SER A 120 -0.03 37.43 -29.23
N ASP A 121 0.94 36.83 -29.90
CA ASP A 121 0.78 36.00 -31.09
C ASP A 121 0.52 34.52 -30.76
N VAL A 122 0.72 34.13 -29.50
CA VAL A 122 0.61 32.74 -29.01
C VAL A 122 -0.51 32.64 -27.99
N ARG A 123 -1.50 31.76 -28.25
CA ARG A 123 -2.51 31.45 -27.25
C ARG A 123 -1.95 30.42 -26.25
N LEU A 124 -1.70 30.88 -25.03
CA LEU A 124 -1.24 30.00 -23.96
C LEU A 124 -2.35 29.03 -23.54
N GLY A 125 -2.21 27.77 -23.95
CA GLY A 125 -3.03 26.64 -23.46
C GLY A 125 -2.54 26.04 -22.14
N GLN A 126 -3.33 25.11 -21.60
CA GLN A 126 -3.12 24.46 -20.31
C GLN A 126 -1.73 23.79 -20.16
N GLN A 127 -1.22 23.14 -21.21
CA GLN A 127 0.07 22.44 -21.18
C GLN A 127 1.27 23.38 -21.00
N HIS A 128 1.19 24.62 -21.50
CA HIS A 128 2.26 25.61 -21.33
C HIS A 128 2.36 26.04 -19.87
N PHE A 129 1.23 26.41 -19.26
CA PHE A 129 1.17 26.79 -17.86
C PHE A 129 1.61 25.65 -16.93
N GLN A 130 1.18 24.41 -17.20
CA GLN A 130 1.61 23.23 -16.43
C GLN A 130 3.12 23.02 -16.47
N SER A 131 3.73 23.13 -17.65
CA SER A 131 5.18 22.95 -17.81
C SER A 131 5.97 24.03 -17.05
N LEU A 132 5.51 25.28 -17.09
CA LEU A 132 6.10 26.40 -16.36
C LEU A 132 5.93 26.27 -14.85
N LEU A 133 4.73 25.94 -14.37
CA LEU A 133 4.46 25.75 -12.93
C LEU A 133 5.22 24.55 -12.35
N TYR A 134 5.31 23.46 -13.12
CA TYR A 134 6.14 22.31 -12.75
C TYR A 134 7.61 22.71 -12.62
N LEU A 135 8.14 23.47 -13.58
CA LEU A 135 9.52 23.93 -13.55
C LEU A 135 9.78 24.88 -12.37
N CYS A 136 8.87 25.82 -12.08
CA CYS A 136 8.96 26.68 -10.90
C CYS A 136 9.01 25.83 -9.63
N SER A 137 8.10 24.85 -9.49
CA SER A 137 8.10 23.95 -8.33
C SER A 137 9.37 23.09 -8.22
N ALA A 138 9.94 22.65 -9.34
CA ALA A 138 11.18 21.88 -9.38
C ALA A 138 12.42 22.71 -9.01
N SER A 139 12.38 24.02 -9.23
CA SER A 139 13.45 24.97 -8.91
C SER A 139 13.45 25.44 -7.45
N ILE A 140 12.44 25.10 -6.63
CA ILE A 140 12.38 25.45 -5.20
C ILE A 140 13.60 24.91 -4.43
N SER A 141 14.10 23.73 -4.82
CA SER A 141 15.26 23.10 -4.19
C SER A 141 16.58 23.80 -4.48
N ASP A 142 16.62 24.70 -5.46
CA ASP A 142 17.81 25.50 -5.78
C ASP A 142 17.69 26.89 -5.12
N PRO A 143 18.49 27.20 -4.08
CA PRO A 143 18.41 28.47 -3.38
C PRO A 143 18.58 29.69 -4.28
N SER A 144 19.34 29.58 -5.38
CA SER A 144 19.58 30.69 -6.30
C SER A 144 18.36 31.04 -7.17
N LEU A 145 17.49 30.05 -7.42
CA LEU A 145 16.30 30.19 -8.27
C LEU A 145 15.01 30.25 -7.45
N GLN A 146 15.06 29.93 -6.15
CA GLN A 146 13.89 29.81 -5.29
C GLN A 146 13.01 31.07 -5.29
N THR A 147 13.58 32.25 -5.03
CA THR A 147 12.83 33.51 -5.00
C THR A 147 12.18 33.81 -6.36
N LEU A 148 12.95 33.64 -7.44
CA LEU A 148 12.46 33.83 -8.82
C LEU A 148 11.29 32.88 -9.14
N ALA A 149 11.43 31.60 -8.75
CA ALA A 149 10.41 30.58 -8.97
C ALA A 149 9.12 30.88 -8.20
N ILE A 150 9.23 31.34 -6.95
CA ILE A 150 8.09 31.73 -6.11
C ILE A 150 7.34 32.90 -6.74
N ASP A 151 8.04 34.02 -7.01
CA ASP A 151 7.42 35.24 -7.51
C ASP A 151 6.76 35.03 -8.88
N ARG A 152 7.47 34.37 -9.79
CA ARG A 152 6.97 34.12 -11.15
C ARG A 152 5.93 33.02 -11.19
N GLY A 153 6.05 32.00 -10.34
CA GLY A 153 5.10 30.90 -10.27
C GLY A 153 3.68 31.37 -9.91
N PHE A 154 3.53 32.28 -8.95
CA PHE A 154 2.22 32.88 -8.65
C PHE A 154 1.66 33.69 -9.82
N GLN A 155 2.48 34.53 -10.46
CA GLN A 155 2.07 35.30 -11.64
C GLN A 155 1.59 34.41 -12.79
N ILE A 156 2.30 33.29 -13.03
CA ILE A 156 1.93 32.29 -14.06
C ILE A 156 0.59 31.64 -13.71
N PHE A 157 0.37 31.29 -12.43
CA PHE A 157 -0.87 30.69 -11.98
C PHE A 157 -2.06 31.66 -12.08
N ASP A 158 -1.90 32.89 -11.62
CA ASP A 158 -2.95 33.92 -11.71
C ASP A 158 -3.33 34.19 -13.16
N ARG A 159 -2.34 34.19 -14.07
CA ARG A 159 -2.57 34.32 -15.51
C ARG A 159 -3.32 33.12 -16.08
N MET A 160 -3.01 31.90 -15.64
CA MET A 160 -3.72 30.69 -16.04
C MET A 160 -5.21 30.78 -15.67
N VAL A 161 -5.50 31.12 -14.41
CA VAL A 161 -6.87 31.26 -13.90
C VAL A 161 -7.62 32.41 -14.59
N SER A 162 -6.97 33.57 -14.73
CA SER A 162 -7.56 34.74 -15.40
C SER A 162 -7.81 34.52 -16.90
N SER A 163 -7.12 33.55 -17.52
CA SER A 163 -7.35 33.13 -18.91
C SER A 163 -8.52 32.15 -19.05
N GLY A 164 -9.26 31.87 -17.96
CA GLY A 164 -10.37 30.93 -17.91
C GLY A 164 -9.95 29.47 -17.96
N ILE A 165 -8.66 29.16 -17.70
CA ILE A 165 -8.15 27.79 -17.69
C ILE A 165 -8.23 27.25 -16.28
N CYS A 166 -9.05 26.21 -16.08
CA CYS A 166 -9.18 25.54 -14.78
C CYS A 166 -7.86 24.85 -14.40
N PRO A 167 -7.28 25.13 -13.22
CA PRO A 167 -6.14 24.40 -12.69
C PRO A 167 -6.43 22.90 -12.57
N ASN A 168 -5.47 22.06 -12.93
CA ASN A 168 -5.54 20.64 -12.58
C ASN A 168 -4.77 20.37 -11.28
N GLU A 169 -4.87 19.14 -10.78
CA GLU A 169 -4.23 18.71 -9.53
C GLU A 169 -2.71 18.97 -9.52
N ALA A 170 -2.02 18.78 -10.66
CA ALA A 170 -0.59 19.03 -10.77
C ALA A 170 -0.24 20.52 -10.66
N SER A 171 -0.97 21.39 -11.37
CA SER A 171 -0.80 22.85 -11.27
C SER A 171 -1.02 23.35 -9.84
N VAL A 172 -2.07 22.87 -9.17
CA VAL A 172 -2.36 23.23 -7.77
C VAL A 172 -1.28 22.72 -6.83
N THR A 173 -0.82 21.49 -7.01
CA THR A 173 0.30 20.94 -6.21
C THR A 173 1.57 21.77 -6.38
N SER A 174 1.90 22.21 -7.61
CA SER A 174 3.04 23.09 -7.86
C SER A 174 2.93 24.41 -7.12
N VAL A 175 1.74 25.03 -7.13
CA VAL A 175 1.51 26.32 -6.45
C VAL A 175 1.48 26.17 -4.93
N ALA A 176 0.88 25.10 -4.40
CA ALA A 176 0.89 24.80 -2.98
C ALA A 176 2.33 24.62 -2.46
N ARG A 177 3.22 23.99 -3.24
CA ARG A 177 4.65 23.90 -2.92
C ARG A 177 5.35 25.26 -2.93
N LEU A 178 5.05 26.12 -3.89
CA LEU A 178 5.60 27.48 -3.94
C LEU A 178 5.14 28.32 -2.74
N ALA A 179 3.87 28.19 -2.34
CA ALA A 179 3.32 28.85 -1.17
C ALA A 179 3.95 28.35 0.13
N ALA A 180 4.04 27.03 0.31
CA ALA A 180 4.73 26.43 1.45
C ALA A 180 6.21 26.85 1.54
N ALA A 181 6.91 26.94 0.40
CA ALA A 181 8.31 27.39 0.35
C ALA A 181 8.49 28.87 0.75
N LYS A 182 7.47 29.71 0.50
CA LYS A 182 7.40 31.09 1.00
C LYS A 182 6.98 31.16 2.49
N GLY A 183 6.60 30.02 3.07
CA GLY A 183 6.06 29.93 4.42
C GLY A 183 4.57 30.27 4.51
N ASP A 184 3.85 30.40 3.39
CA ASP A 184 2.42 30.72 3.35
C ASP A 184 1.56 29.44 3.31
N GLY A 185 1.40 28.81 4.48
CA GLY A 185 0.57 27.60 4.63
C GLY A 185 -0.93 27.88 4.43
N ASP A 186 -1.40 29.08 4.78
CA ASP A 186 -2.80 29.46 4.62
C ASP A 186 -3.20 29.53 3.15
N TYR A 187 -2.38 30.17 2.31
CA TYR A 187 -2.60 30.16 0.87
C TYR A 187 -2.44 28.77 0.28
N ALA A 188 -1.42 28.01 0.71
CA ALA A 188 -1.24 26.63 0.26
C ALA A 188 -2.50 25.79 0.52
N PHE A 189 -3.11 25.89 1.70
CA PHE A 189 -4.32 25.16 2.03
C PHE A 189 -5.55 25.68 1.27
N LYS A 190 -5.68 27.00 1.15
CA LYS A 190 -6.79 27.64 0.42
C LYS A 190 -6.89 27.13 -1.01
N VAL A 191 -5.79 27.09 -1.77
CA VAL A 191 -5.82 26.63 -3.16
C VAL A 191 -6.25 25.16 -3.26
N VAL A 192 -5.94 24.34 -2.25
CA VAL A 192 -6.42 22.95 -2.19
C VAL A 192 -7.92 22.90 -1.88
N LYS A 193 -8.42 23.72 -0.95
CA LYS A 193 -9.86 23.83 -0.69
C LYS A 193 -10.64 24.28 -1.92
N ASP A 194 -10.10 25.26 -2.66
CA ASP A 194 -10.74 25.81 -3.86
C ASP A 194 -10.94 24.73 -4.94
N ILE A 195 -9.99 23.80 -5.15
CA ILE A 195 -10.17 22.70 -6.12
C ILE A 195 -11.15 21.64 -5.66
N VAL A 196 -11.25 21.41 -4.35
CA VAL A 196 -12.23 20.47 -3.78
C VAL A 196 -13.64 21.06 -3.88
N ALA A 197 -13.78 22.34 -3.53
CA ALA A 197 -15.04 23.07 -3.61
C ALA A 197 -15.54 23.26 -5.05
N ALA A 198 -14.62 23.42 -6.02
CA ALA A 198 -14.97 23.54 -7.42
C ALA A 198 -15.70 22.31 -7.98
N GLY A 199 -15.59 21.14 -7.33
CA GLY A 199 -16.35 19.92 -7.61
C GLY A 199 -16.22 19.40 -9.05
N GLY A 200 -15.45 18.33 -9.29
CA GLY A 200 -15.34 17.76 -10.65
C GLY A 200 -14.25 16.71 -10.86
N VAL A 201 -13.69 16.68 -12.07
CA VAL A 201 -12.69 15.69 -12.59
C VAL A 201 -11.36 15.70 -11.81
N THR A 202 -11.05 16.77 -11.10
CA THR A 202 -9.79 16.94 -10.37
C THR A 202 -9.90 16.44 -8.95
N VAL A 203 -9.41 15.23 -8.71
CA VAL A 203 -9.34 14.63 -7.37
C VAL A 203 -8.00 15.01 -6.74
N PRO A 204 -7.98 15.68 -5.56
CA PRO A 204 -6.74 15.98 -4.86
C PRO A 204 -6.04 14.69 -4.41
N ARG A 205 -4.73 14.76 -4.21
CA ARG A 205 -3.92 13.62 -3.74
C ARG A 205 -3.16 14.01 -2.47
N LEU A 206 -2.55 13.04 -1.81
CA LEU A 206 -1.66 13.27 -0.67
C LEU A 206 -0.64 14.39 -0.95
N ARG A 207 0.04 14.32 -2.10
CA ARG A 207 1.01 15.33 -2.55
C ARG A 207 0.45 16.74 -2.70
N THR A 208 -0.86 16.90 -2.85
CA THR A 208 -1.54 18.18 -2.99
C THR A 208 -1.71 18.86 -1.63
N TYR A 209 -2.01 18.09 -0.58
CA TYR A 209 -2.18 18.57 0.80
C TYR A 209 -0.87 18.69 1.56
N ALA A 210 0.10 17.79 1.30
CA ALA A 210 1.35 17.71 2.04
C ALA A 210 2.08 19.06 2.18
N PRO A 211 2.18 19.95 1.16
CA PRO A 211 2.84 21.24 1.32
C PRO A 211 2.21 22.13 2.41
N ALA A 212 0.88 22.18 2.49
CA ALA A 212 0.19 22.98 3.50
C ALA A 212 0.38 22.39 4.91
N LEU A 213 0.18 21.08 5.04
CA LEU A 213 0.34 20.36 6.30
C LEU A 213 1.76 20.52 6.86
N LEU A 214 2.77 20.25 6.04
CA LEU A 214 4.18 20.34 6.44
C LEU A 214 4.56 21.78 6.81
N CYS A 215 4.08 22.78 6.06
CA CYS A 215 4.31 24.19 6.38
C CYS A 215 3.75 24.59 7.76
N PHE A 216 2.51 24.18 8.08
CA PHE A 216 1.94 24.45 9.41
C PHE A 216 2.70 23.71 10.52
N CYS A 217 3.10 22.45 10.28
CA CYS A 217 3.90 21.68 11.25
C CYS A 217 5.27 22.32 11.52
N GLU A 218 5.97 22.79 10.48
CA GLU A 218 7.26 23.48 10.61
C GLU A 218 7.15 24.80 11.37
N ARG A 219 6.03 25.52 11.20
CA ARG A 219 5.72 26.77 11.92
C ARG A 219 5.12 26.57 13.31
N LEU A 220 4.97 25.32 13.76
CA LEU A 220 4.33 24.95 15.02
C LEU A 220 2.85 25.39 15.15
N GLU A 221 2.15 25.56 14.02
CA GLU A 221 0.73 25.92 13.95
C GLU A 221 -0.16 24.67 14.06
N ALA A 222 -0.18 24.06 15.24
CA ALA A 222 -0.83 22.76 15.48
C ALA A 222 -2.30 22.70 15.03
N GLU A 223 -3.14 23.68 15.40
CA GLU A 223 -4.57 23.65 15.05
C GLU A 223 -4.80 23.63 13.54
N LYS A 224 -4.05 24.45 12.79
CA LYS A 224 -4.17 24.47 11.32
C LYS A 224 -3.66 23.17 10.71
N SER A 225 -2.61 22.57 11.26
CA SER A 225 -2.14 21.25 10.80
C SER A 225 -3.20 20.16 11.00
N TYR A 226 -3.97 20.22 12.09
CA TYR A 226 -5.08 19.31 12.35
C TYR A 226 -6.28 19.57 11.46
N GLU A 227 -6.57 20.83 11.15
CA GLU A 227 -7.60 21.18 10.17
C GLU A 227 -7.28 20.61 8.77
N VAL A 228 -6.00 20.62 8.39
CA VAL A 228 -5.57 19.98 7.13
C VAL A 228 -5.78 18.46 7.19
N GLU A 229 -5.41 17.79 8.28
CA GLU A 229 -5.68 16.35 8.47
C GLU A 229 -7.19 16.04 8.35
N GLU A 230 -8.04 16.80 9.03
CA GLU A 230 -9.50 16.59 8.99
C GLU A 230 -10.06 16.74 7.57
N HIS A 231 -9.55 17.70 6.81
CA HIS A 231 -9.93 17.89 5.41
C HIS A 231 -9.41 16.77 4.48
N MET A 232 -8.24 16.19 4.80
CA MET A 232 -7.71 15.02 4.10
C MET A 232 -8.55 13.77 4.38
N ASP A 233 -8.91 13.53 5.64
CA ASP A 233 -9.78 12.43 6.07
C ASP A 233 -11.16 12.55 5.38
N ALA A 234 -11.74 13.76 5.34
CA ALA A 234 -13.00 14.04 4.64
C ALA A 234 -12.91 13.85 3.11
N SER A 235 -11.71 13.97 2.54
CA SER A 235 -11.44 13.72 1.11
C SER A 235 -11.05 12.27 0.82
N GLY A 236 -11.02 11.38 1.83
CA GLY A 236 -10.62 9.98 1.68
C GLY A 236 -9.12 9.80 1.37
N ILE A 237 -8.26 10.73 1.79
CA ILE A 237 -6.82 10.68 1.54
C ILE A 237 -6.12 10.15 2.79
N ALA A 238 -5.54 8.95 2.66
CA ALA A 238 -4.71 8.37 3.71
C ALA A 238 -3.37 9.11 3.82
N LEU A 239 -2.93 9.32 5.07
CA LEU A 239 -1.62 9.87 5.41
C LEU A 239 -0.55 8.78 5.34
N GLU A 240 0.66 9.15 4.94
CA GLU A 240 1.84 8.30 5.02
C GLU A 240 2.73 8.70 6.21
N GLU A 241 3.83 7.98 6.44
CA GLU A 241 4.71 8.20 7.59
C GLU A 241 5.24 9.64 7.69
N VAL A 242 5.52 10.30 6.55
CA VAL A 242 6.06 11.66 6.53
C VAL A 242 5.06 12.65 7.12
N GLU A 243 3.79 12.59 6.71
CA GLU A 243 2.78 13.51 7.24
C GLU A 243 2.41 13.18 8.68
N ILE A 244 2.30 11.89 9.04
CA ILE A 244 2.00 11.48 10.42
C ILE A 244 3.14 11.89 11.37
N SER A 245 4.40 11.71 10.98
CA SER A 245 5.56 12.11 11.79
C SER A 245 5.65 13.62 11.97
N ALA A 246 5.28 14.41 10.95
CA ALA A 246 5.19 15.87 11.08
C ALA A 246 4.09 16.30 12.08
N LEU A 247 2.90 15.70 11.99
CA LEU A 247 1.80 15.92 12.94
C LEU A 247 2.17 15.49 14.37
N LEU A 248 2.87 14.35 14.51
CA LEU A 248 3.42 13.90 15.77
C LEU A 248 4.42 14.94 16.32
N LYS A 249 5.36 15.40 15.49
CA LYS A 249 6.39 16.37 15.90
C LYS A 249 5.80 17.69 16.39
N VAL A 250 4.82 18.26 15.69
CA VAL A 250 4.16 19.49 16.15
C VAL A 250 3.36 19.25 17.44
N SER A 251 2.77 18.07 17.61
CA SER A 251 2.04 17.70 18.84
C SER A 251 2.99 17.57 20.04
N VAL A 252 4.17 16.98 19.82
CA VAL A 252 5.25 16.90 20.83
C VAL A 252 5.74 18.31 21.19
N ALA A 253 6.03 19.14 20.19
CA ALA A 253 6.54 20.50 20.41
C ALA A 253 5.54 21.40 21.14
N THR A 254 4.24 21.22 20.90
CA THR A 254 3.16 21.98 21.55
C THR A 254 2.61 21.34 22.82
N GLY A 255 3.15 20.19 23.25
CA GLY A 255 2.78 19.53 24.51
C GLY A 255 1.37 18.91 24.52
N ARG A 256 0.83 18.51 23.36
CA ARG A 256 -0.52 17.95 23.23
C ARG A 256 -0.53 16.43 23.39
N GLU A 257 -0.55 15.95 24.64
CA GLU A 257 -0.47 14.52 25.00
C GLU A 257 -1.51 13.63 24.27
N SER A 258 -2.75 14.09 24.15
CA SER A 258 -3.83 13.33 23.48
C SER A 258 -3.58 13.16 21.98
N LYS A 259 -3.04 14.20 21.33
CA LYS A 259 -2.68 14.17 19.91
C LYS A 259 -1.44 13.29 19.69
N VAL A 260 -0.44 13.34 20.58
CA VAL A 260 0.70 12.42 20.54
C VAL A 260 0.24 10.96 20.60
N TYR A 261 -0.65 10.63 21.56
CA TYR A 261 -1.22 9.28 21.66
C TYR A 261 -1.92 8.86 20.36
N ARG A 262 -2.77 9.74 19.79
CA ARG A 262 -3.46 9.50 18.53
C ARG A 262 -2.49 9.20 17.37
N TYR A 263 -1.41 9.98 17.22
CA TYR A 263 -0.49 9.78 16.10
C TYR A 263 0.43 8.56 16.26
N LEU A 264 0.76 8.15 17.50
CA LEU A 264 1.41 6.85 17.73
C LEU A 264 0.52 5.69 17.27
N HIS A 265 -0.79 5.79 17.49
CA HIS A 265 -1.75 4.81 16.97
C HIS A 265 -1.88 4.86 15.44
N LYS A 266 -1.88 6.06 14.82
CA LYS A 266 -1.85 6.19 13.36
C LYS A 266 -0.57 5.58 12.75
N LEU A 267 0.60 5.76 13.37
CA LEU A 267 1.84 5.11 12.92
C LEU A 267 1.74 3.58 13.02
N ARG A 268 1.20 3.07 14.12
CA ARG A 268 0.98 1.62 14.30
C ARG A 268 0.08 1.04 13.20
N GLU A 269 -1.00 1.73 12.86
CA GLU A 269 -1.99 1.25 11.88
C GLU A 269 -1.51 1.40 10.42
N CYS A 270 -0.93 2.55 10.05
CA CYS A 270 -0.64 2.86 8.66
C CYS A 270 0.80 2.53 8.21
N VAL A 271 1.74 2.36 9.15
CA VAL A 271 3.18 2.27 8.84
C VAL A 271 3.80 0.96 9.35
N GLY A 272 3.50 0.57 10.59
CA GLY A 272 4.11 -0.59 11.23
C GLY A 272 5.54 -0.29 11.72
N CYS A 273 6.54 -0.42 10.85
CA CYS A 273 7.94 -0.15 11.18
C CYS A 273 8.34 1.27 10.77
N VAL A 274 8.76 2.08 11.74
CA VAL A 274 9.09 3.51 11.51
C VAL A 274 10.57 3.72 11.14
N CYS A 275 10.86 4.81 10.44
CA CYS A 275 12.22 5.25 10.14
C CYS A 275 12.94 5.83 11.36
N GLU A 276 14.27 6.01 11.26
CA GLU A 276 15.09 6.53 12.36
C GLU A 276 14.72 7.98 12.71
N GLU A 277 14.29 8.79 11.73
CA GLU A 277 13.83 10.16 11.93
C GLU A 277 12.55 10.19 12.78
N THR A 278 11.56 9.36 12.45
CA THR A 278 10.32 9.21 13.24
C THR A 278 10.61 8.66 14.63
N SER A 279 11.48 7.65 14.74
CA SER A 279 11.90 7.05 16.01
C SER A 279 12.49 8.08 16.98
N LYS A 280 13.29 9.03 16.48
CA LYS A 280 13.85 10.12 17.30
C LYS A 280 12.78 11.05 17.87
N ILE A 281 11.73 11.35 17.09
CA ILE A 281 10.61 12.18 17.57
C ILE A 281 9.87 11.46 18.72
N ILE A 282 9.68 10.15 18.59
CA ILE A 282 9.06 9.32 19.63
C ILE A 282 9.96 9.28 20.89
N GLU A 283 11.27 9.09 20.71
CA GLU A 283 12.25 9.10 21.80
C GLU A 283 12.29 10.44 22.54
N GLU A 284 12.25 11.56 21.82
CA GLU A 284 12.21 12.91 22.39
C GLU A 284 11.01 13.11 23.32
N TRP A 285 9.82 12.69 22.88
CA TRP A 285 8.60 12.76 23.69
C TRP A 285 8.76 12.04 25.03
N PHE A 286 9.13 10.74 24.98
CA PHE A 286 9.21 9.91 26.18
C PHE A 286 10.39 10.26 27.09
N CYS A 287 11.44 10.92 26.57
CA CYS A 287 12.54 11.41 27.41
C CYS A 287 12.20 12.71 28.14
N ARG A 288 11.33 13.54 27.56
CA ARG A 288 10.95 14.85 28.11
C ARG A 288 9.79 14.74 29.10
N GLU A 289 8.73 14.06 28.71
CA GLU A 289 7.48 14.05 29.45
C GLU A 289 7.41 12.95 30.51
N LYS A 290 6.60 13.19 31.52
CA LYS A 290 6.27 12.19 32.54
C LYS A 290 4.90 11.62 32.22
N ALA A 291 4.72 10.33 32.47
CA ALA A 291 3.38 9.77 32.51
C ALA A 291 2.60 10.46 33.63
N SER A 292 1.52 11.16 33.25
CA SER A 292 0.52 11.73 34.14
C SER A 292 -0.72 10.84 34.04
N GLU A 293 -1.16 10.24 35.15
CA GLU A 293 -2.09 9.11 35.09
C GLU A 293 -3.55 9.52 34.89
N ILE A 294 -4.26 8.70 34.11
CA ILE A 294 -5.61 8.24 34.44
C ILE A 294 -5.47 6.76 34.79
N GLY A 295 -5.68 6.39 36.05
CA GLY A 295 -5.72 4.99 36.48
C GLY A 295 -6.75 4.22 35.64
N SER A 296 -6.28 3.24 34.88
CA SER A 296 -7.14 2.40 34.03
C SER A 296 -7.28 1.03 34.65
N ASP A 297 -8.51 0.51 34.66
CA ASP A 297 -8.79 -0.84 35.13
C ASP A 297 -8.05 -1.87 34.27
N ILE A 298 -7.23 -2.70 34.91
CA ILE A 298 -6.41 -3.73 34.26
C ILE A 298 -7.31 -4.73 33.51
N GLU A 299 -8.50 -5.03 34.03
CA GLU A 299 -9.44 -5.95 33.39
C GLU A 299 -9.96 -5.36 32.08
N LEU A 300 -10.35 -4.07 32.09
CA LEU A 300 -10.78 -3.36 30.89
C LEU A 300 -9.67 -3.28 29.83
N LEU A 301 -8.41 -3.06 30.25
CA LEU A 301 -7.27 -3.05 29.34
C LEU A 301 -7.09 -4.42 28.68
N ARG A 302 -7.18 -5.52 29.44
CA ARG A 302 -7.05 -6.88 28.91
C ARG A 302 -8.16 -7.23 27.94
N GLU A 303 -9.39 -6.87 28.27
CA GLU A 303 -10.54 -7.06 27.39
C GLU A 303 -10.38 -6.28 26.08
N ALA A 304 -9.96 -5.01 26.17
CA ALA A 304 -9.68 -4.19 25.00
C ALA A 304 -8.58 -4.78 24.10
N ILE A 305 -7.48 -5.27 24.69
CA ILE A 305 -6.39 -5.91 23.93
C ILE A 305 -6.89 -7.14 23.17
N LEU A 306 -7.66 -8.00 23.83
CA LEU A 306 -8.22 -9.21 23.21
C LEU A 306 -9.19 -8.86 22.09
N LYS A 307 -10.10 -7.90 22.34
CA LYS A 307 -11.09 -7.43 21.36
C LYS A 307 -10.43 -6.82 20.12
N ASN A 308 -9.28 -6.20 20.28
CA ASN A 308 -8.56 -5.50 19.21
C ASN A 308 -7.63 -6.42 18.39
N GLY A 309 -7.66 -7.74 18.59
CA GLY A 309 -6.78 -8.69 17.89
C GLY A 309 -5.36 -8.76 18.45
N GLY A 310 -5.12 -8.22 19.65
CA GLY A 310 -3.83 -8.24 20.33
C GLY A 310 -2.94 -7.02 20.07
N GLY A 311 -1.96 -6.81 20.96
CA GLY A 311 -0.89 -5.83 20.80
C GLY A 311 -1.22 -4.37 21.16
N TRP A 312 -2.48 -4.00 21.38
CA TRP A 312 -2.87 -2.62 21.74
C TRP A 312 -4.25 -2.50 22.39
N HIS A 313 -4.46 -1.45 23.21
CA HIS A 313 -5.75 -1.20 23.90
C HIS A 313 -6.47 0.08 23.44
N GLY A 314 -5.76 1.18 23.17
CA GLY A 314 -6.35 2.42 22.64
C GLY A 314 -7.11 3.28 23.66
N LEU A 315 -6.93 3.04 24.96
CA LEU A 315 -7.66 3.71 26.06
C LEU A 315 -6.91 4.88 26.71
N GLY A 316 -5.77 5.31 26.14
CA GLY A 316 -4.95 6.40 26.66
C GLY A 316 -3.64 5.93 27.31
N TRP A 317 -2.97 6.83 28.02
CA TRP A 317 -1.71 6.56 28.72
C TRP A 317 -1.95 5.78 30.02
N VAL A 318 -1.02 4.89 30.38
CA VAL A 318 -1.10 4.06 31.59
C VAL A 318 0.21 4.16 32.36
N GLY A 319 0.10 4.33 33.69
CA GLY A 319 1.23 4.36 34.62
C GLY A 319 1.64 5.76 35.05
N GLU A 320 2.40 5.82 36.14
CA GLU A 320 2.89 7.07 36.73
C GLU A 320 4.41 7.23 36.59
N GLY A 321 4.86 8.47 36.47
CA GLY A 321 6.27 8.82 36.64
C GLY A 321 7.07 8.92 35.34
N LYS A 322 8.38 8.74 35.43
CA LYS A 322 9.27 8.90 34.28
C LYS A 322 9.33 7.62 33.45
N TRP A 323 9.24 7.77 32.13
CA TRP A 323 9.45 6.67 31.19
C TRP A 323 10.91 6.20 31.21
N ILE A 324 11.11 4.91 30.92
CA ILE A 324 12.44 4.31 30.74
C ILE A 324 12.55 3.89 29.27
N VAL A 325 13.25 4.71 28.48
CA VAL A 325 13.45 4.47 27.05
C VAL A 325 14.77 3.73 26.82
N LYS A 326 14.73 2.61 26.09
CA LYS A 326 15.92 1.80 25.73
C LYS A 326 15.76 1.26 24.32
N LYS A 327 16.82 1.31 23.51
CA LYS A 327 16.92 0.58 22.24
C LYS A 327 17.49 -0.81 22.50
N GLY A 328 16.90 -1.85 21.90
CA GLY A 328 17.34 -3.23 22.08
C GLY A 328 16.73 -4.16 21.03
N SER A 329 17.21 -5.39 20.98
CA SER A 329 16.72 -6.41 20.05
C SER A 329 15.66 -7.32 20.69
N VAL A 330 15.00 -8.09 19.83
CA VAL A 330 13.98 -9.08 20.20
C VAL A 330 14.50 -10.47 19.83
N SER A 331 14.26 -11.46 20.68
CA SER A 331 14.63 -12.85 20.42
C SER A 331 13.75 -13.47 19.34
N PRO A 332 14.17 -14.58 18.70
CA PRO A 332 13.32 -15.32 17.75
C PRO A 332 11.99 -15.82 18.34
N ALA A 333 11.89 -15.93 19.67
CA ALA A 333 10.66 -16.30 20.38
C ALA A 333 9.76 -15.09 20.70
N GLY A 334 10.10 -13.89 20.24
CA GLY A 334 9.33 -12.67 20.46
C GLY A 334 9.60 -11.99 21.81
N LYS A 335 10.66 -12.36 22.54
CA LYS A 335 10.99 -11.76 23.84
C LYS A 335 11.90 -10.55 23.68
N CYS A 336 11.50 -9.39 24.20
CA CYS A 336 12.33 -8.18 24.21
C CYS A 336 13.51 -8.34 25.19
N LEU A 337 14.74 -8.07 24.74
CA LEU A 337 15.93 -8.18 25.59
C LEU A 337 16.09 -7.01 26.58
N SER A 338 15.38 -5.89 26.37
CA SER A 338 15.47 -4.70 27.21
C SER A 338 14.55 -4.74 28.44
N CYS A 339 13.32 -5.24 28.29
CA CYS A 339 12.34 -5.33 29.38
C CYS A 339 12.02 -6.77 29.80
N GLY A 340 12.37 -7.78 28.99
CA GLY A 340 12.06 -9.19 29.28
C GLY A 340 10.62 -9.61 28.96
N GLU A 341 9.78 -8.70 28.48
CA GLU A 341 8.39 -9.00 28.09
C GLU A 341 8.30 -9.65 26.70
N HIS A 342 7.18 -10.31 26.43
CA HIS A 342 6.88 -10.93 25.13
C HIS A 342 6.01 -10.01 24.28
N LEU A 343 6.37 -9.84 23.01
CA LEU A 343 5.51 -9.20 22.02
C LEU A 343 4.27 -10.06 21.77
N ALA A 344 3.13 -9.41 21.54
CA ALA A 344 1.91 -10.08 21.16
C ALA A 344 1.98 -10.58 19.70
N CYS A 345 1.32 -11.70 19.42
CA CYS A 345 0.95 -12.04 18.05
C CYS A 345 -0.32 -11.26 17.72
N VAL A 346 -0.25 -10.38 16.72
CA VAL A 346 -1.37 -9.51 16.33
C VAL A 346 -2.13 -10.17 15.18
N ASP A 347 -3.44 -10.28 15.32
CA ASP A 347 -4.32 -10.79 14.28
C ASP A 347 -4.52 -9.75 13.17
N THR A 348 -4.80 -10.21 11.95
CA THR A 348 -5.15 -9.32 10.85
C THR A 348 -6.52 -8.67 11.11
N ASN A 349 -6.69 -7.42 10.65
CA ASN A 349 -7.94 -6.70 10.80
C ASN A 349 -9.09 -7.48 10.13
N GLU A 350 -10.16 -7.75 10.88
CA GLU A 350 -11.26 -8.60 10.41
C GLU A 350 -12.01 -7.98 9.22
N VAL A 351 -12.23 -6.66 9.25
CA VAL A 351 -12.93 -5.92 8.19
C VAL A 351 -12.09 -5.88 6.93
N GLU A 352 -10.78 -5.65 7.05
CA GLU A 352 -9.87 -5.70 5.90
C GLU A 352 -9.76 -7.12 5.33
N THR A 353 -9.74 -8.13 6.18
CA THR A 353 -9.74 -9.54 5.76
C THR A 353 -11.02 -9.87 4.98
N GLU A 354 -12.18 -9.41 5.43
CA GLU A 354 -13.45 -9.58 4.72
C GLU A 354 -13.47 -8.83 3.38
N ASN A 355 -12.99 -7.58 3.36
CA ASN A 355 -12.87 -6.80 2.12
C ASN A 355 -11.91 -7.47 1.11
N PHE A 356 -10.82 -8.05 1.59
CA PHE A 356 -9.89 -8.83 0.78
C PHE A 356 -10.59 -10.06 0.17
N VAL A 357 -11.31 -10.83 0.99
CA VAL A 357 -12.08 -12.00 0.53
C VAL A 357 -13.12 -11.60 -0.52
N ASN A 358 -13.88 -10.53 -0.28
CA ASN A 358 -14.90 -10.05 -1.22
C ASN A 358 -14.28 -9.59 -2.55
N SER A 359 -13.14 -8.90 -2.50
CA SER A 359 -12.39 -8.47 -3.69
C SER A 359 -11.85 -9.66 -4.47
N LEU A 360 -11.37 -10.69 -3.76
CA LEU A 360 -10.87 -11.93 -4.35
C LEU A 360 -11.98 -12.68 -5.08
N VAL A 361 -13.17 -12.81 -4.47
CA VAL A 361 -14.36 -13.40 -5.10
C VAL A 361 -14.76 -12.61 -6.35
N ALA A 362 -14.84 -11.28 -6.26
CA ALA A 362 -15.23 -10.44 -7.39
C ALA A 362 -14.29 -10.62 -8.59
N LEU A 363 -12.99 -10.66 -8.35
CA LEU A 363 -11.98 -10.86 -9.40
C LEU A 363 -12.01 -12.29 -9.98
N ALA A 364 -12.24 -13.32 -9.16
CA ALA A 364 -12.43 -14.70 -9.63
C ALA A 364 -13.63 -14.79 -10.58
N MET A 365 -14.73 -14.11 -10.24
CA MET A 365 -15.95 -14.06 -11.05
C MET A 365 -15.79 -13.21 -12.33
N GLU A 366 -15.05 -12.09 -12.27
CA GLU A 366 -14.82 -11.23 -13.45
C GLU A 366 -13.98 -11.94 -14.53
N ARG A 367 -12.94 -12.68 -14.14
CA ARG A 367 -12.11 -13.44 -15.09
C ARG A 367 -12.91 -14.54 -15.80
N LYS A 368 -13.88 -15.16 -15.12
CA LYS A 368 -14.83 -16.11 -15.73
C LYS A 368 -15.66 -15.45 -16.84
N ALA A 369 -16.18 -14.24 -16.60
CA ALA A 369 -16.98 -13.50 -17.60
C ALA A 369 -16.18 -13.12 -18.86
N LYS A 370 -14.87 -12.86 -18.74
CA LYS A 370 -13.99 -12.57 -19.88
C LYS A 370 -13.59 -13.81 -20.69
N MET A 371 -13.59 -14.99 -20.08
CA MET A 371 -13.28 -16.27 -20.75
C MET A 371 -14.48 -16.91 -21.45
N THR A 372 -15.70 -16.41 -21.24
CA THR A 372 -16.91 -17.01 -21.81
C THR A 372 -17.14 -16.62 -23.26
N SER A 373 -16.45 -17.33 -24.17
CA SER A 373 -17.11 -17.93 -25.33
C SER A 373 -16.83 -19.42 -25.29
N CYS A 374 -17.86 -20.22 -24.95
CA CYS A 374 -17.89 -21.67 -25.06
C CYS A 374 -17.15 -22.45 -23.94
N GLU A 375 -17.73 -22.55 -22.74
CA GLU A 375 -17.89 -23.80 -21.96
C GLU A 375 -18.52 -23.49 -20.56
N PRO A 376 -19.41 -24.35 -20.04
CA PRO A 376 -19.97 -24.19 -18.69
C PRO A 376 -18.93 -24.60 -17.64
N MET A 377 -18.24 -23.61 -17.07
CA MET A 377 -17.32 -23.81 -15.95
C MET A 377 -18.10 -23.82 -14.61
N PRO A 378 -17.85 -24.81 -13.72
CA PRO A 378 -18.41 -24.83 -12.38
C PRO A 378 -18.10 -23.53 -11.66
N ASP A 379 -19.07 -23.07 -10.88
CA ASP A 379 -19.03 -21.74 -10.31
C ASP A 379 -18.02 -21.67 -9.16
N PHE A 380 -17.29 -20.55 -9.02
CA PHE A 380 -16.43 -20.36 -7.84
C PHE A 380 -17.26 -20.49 -6.55
N SER A 381 -18.55 -20.12 -6.63
CA SER A 381 -19.59 -20.36 -5.62
C SER A 381 -19.68 -21.81 -5.15
N GLU A 382 -19.48 -22.81 -6.02
CA GLU A 382 -19.49 -24.22 -5.63
C GLU A 382 -18.35 -24.54 -4.65
N PHE A 383 -17.17 -23.94 -4.87
CA PHE A 383 -16.08 -24.07 -3.92
C PHE A 383 -16.37 -23.33 -2.61
N GLN A 384 -17.02 -22.18 -2.67
CA GLN A 384 -17.43 -21.44 -1.46
C GLN A 384 -18.37 -22.28 -0.60
N GLU A 385 -19.42 -22.85 -1.20
CA GLU A 385 -20.38 -23.74 -0.53
C GLU A 385 -19.71 -25.02 -0.02
N TRP A 386 -18.83 -25.62 -0.83
CA TRP A 386 -18.07 -26.80 -0.43
C TRP A 386 -17.19 -26.53 0.78
N LEU A 387 -16.48 -25.39 0.79
CA LEU A 387 -15.61 -25.00 1.90
C LEU A 387 -16.44 -24.71 3.15
N GLU A 388 -17.60 -24.06 3.06
CA GLU A 388 -18.47 -23.84 4.23
C GLU A 388 -18.97 -25.16 4.83
N LYS A 389 -19.21 -26.17 4.00
CA LYS A 389 -19.69 -27.48 4.46
C LYS A 389 -18.60 -28.34 5.11
N HIS A 390 -17.33 -28.20 4.70
CA HIS A 390 -16.24 -29.09 5.13
C HIS A 390 -15.10 -28.38 5.88
N GLY A 391 -15.19 -27.05 6.04
CA GLY A 391 -14.08 -26.11 6.25
C GLY A 391 -13.38 -26.04 7.60
N ASP A 392 -13.32 -27.12 8.39
CA ASP A 392 -12.59 -27.10 9.66
C ASP A 392 -11.10 -27.47 9.49
N TYR A 393 -10.38 -26.73 8.64
CA TYR A 393 -8.96 -26.95 8.35
C TYR A 393 -8.06 -25.95 9.08
N GLU A 394 -6.93 -26.43 9.63
CA GLU A 394 -5.92 -25.58 10.30
C GLU A 394 -4.85 -25.06 9.31
N ALA A 395 -4.75 -25.66 8.12
CA ALA A 395 -3.80 -25.27 7.09
C ALA A 395 -4.31 -25.61 5.68
N ILE A 396 -3.98 -24.75 4.72
CA ILE A 396 -4.22 -24.92 3.29
C ILE A 396 -2.88 -25.10 2.58
N ILE A 397 -2.82 -26.04 1.63
CA ILE A 397 -1.63 -26.33 0.84
C ILE A 397 -1.88 -25.96 -0.61
N ASP A 398 -0.99 -25.15 -1.15
CA ASP A 398 -0.81 -25.01 -2.60
C ASP A 398 -0.13 -26.27 -3.13
N GLY A 399 -0.95 -27.26 -3.50
CA GLY A 399 -0.43 -28.55 -3.93
C GLY A 399 0.42 -28.44 -5.20
N ALA A 400 0.14 -27.44 -6.04
CA ALA A 400 0.85 -27.26 -7.29
C ALA A 400 2.29 -26.79 -7.06
N ASN A 401 2.48 -25.83 -6.15
CA ASN A 401 3.78 -25.32 -5.74
C ASN A 401 4.63 -26.37 -5.04
N ILE A 402 4.05 -27.08 -4.06
CA ILE A 402 4.79 -28.11 -3.30
C ILE A 402 5.23 -29.25 -4.21
N GLY A 403 4.34 -29.77 -5.06
CA GLY A 403 4.69 -30.88 -5.94
C GLY A 403 5.65 -30.52 -7.08
N LEU A 404 5.85 -29.23 -7.38
CA LEU A 404 6.83 -28.78 -8.37
C LEU A 404 8.12 -28.20 -7.75
N TYR A 405 8.21 -28.19 -6.43
CA TYR A 405 9.36 -27.60 -5.75
C TYR A 405 10.65 -28.35 -6.11
N GLN A 406 11.60 -27.61 -6.67
CA GLN A 406 12.89 -28.11 -7.19
C GLN A 406 12.76 -29.17 -8.31
N GLN A 407 11.67 -29.13 -9.10
CA GLN A 407 11.44 -30.06 -10.22
C GLN A 407 11.84 -29.49 -11.59
N ASN A 408 12.67 -28.45 -11.65
CA ASN A 408 13.03 -27.73 -12.88
C ASN A 408 14.19 -28.39 -13.66
N PHE A 409 14.11 -29.71 -13.92
CA PHE A 409 15.09 -30.46 -14.73
C PHE A 409 14.40 -31.24 -15.85
N ALA A 410 15.17 -31.80 -16.79
CA ALA A 410 14.64 -32.35 -18.06
C ALA A 410 13.57 -33.45 -17.87
N ASP A 411 13.76 -34.33 -16.88
CA ASP A 411 12.80 -35.38 -16.48
C ASP A 411 12.01 -34.99 -15.22
N GLY A 412 12.05 -33.71 -14.85
CA GLY A 412 11.40 -33.17 -13.67
C GLY A 412 9.88 -33.17 -13.84
N GLY A 413 9.19 -33.61 -12.80
CA GLY A 413 7.75 -33.81 -12.84
C GLY A 413 7.11 -33.55 -11.49
N PHE A 414 5.80 -33.70 -11.43
CA PHE A 414 5.07 -33.53 -10.18
C PHE A 414 5.45 -34.61 -9.15
N SER A 415 5.94 -34.19 -7.99
CA SER A 415 6.36 -35.06 -6.90
C SER A 415 5.27 -35.21 -5.83
N LEU A 416 4.50 -36.30 -5.92
CA LEU A 416 3.54 -36.65 -4.87
C LEU A 416 4.20 -36.94 -3.51
N PRO A 417 5.39 -37.59 -3.42
CA PRO A 417 6.04 -37.84 -2.13
C PRO A 417 6.41 -36.56 -1.36
N GLN A 418 6.78 -35.48 -2.06
CA GLN A 418 7.01 -34.18 -1.43
C GLN A 418 5.73 -33.63 -0.80
N LEU A 419 4.62 -33.67 -1.54
CA LEU A 419 3.32 -33.23 -1.06
C LEU A 419 2.85 -34.07 0.14
N GLU A 420 2.96 -35.39 0.06
CA GLU A 420 2.61 -36.31 1.15
C GLU A 420 3.43 -36.05 2.42
N ALA A 421 4.73 -35.77 2.28
CA ALA A 421 5.58 -35.43 3.41
C ALA A 421 5.11 -34.15 4.14
N VAL A 422 4.73 -33.11 3.39
CA VAL A 422 4.18 -31.87 3.95
C VAL A 422 2.85 -32.14 4.67
N VAL A 423 1.96 -32.92 4.05
CA VAL A 423 0.66 -33.28 4.63
C VAL A 423 0.84 -34.02 5.96
N LYS A 424 1.72 -35.03 6.00
CA LYS A 424 2.03 -35.81 7.22
C LYS A 424 2.60 -34.94 8.33
N GLU A 425 3.52 -34.03 7.99
CA GLU A 425 4.14 -33.15 8.98
C GLU A 425 3.11 -32.18 9.58
N LEU A 426 2.23 -31.59 8.76
CA LEU A 426 1.16 -30.71 9.25
C LEU A 426 0.15 -31.46 10.13
N TYR A 427 -0.27 -32.65 9.71
CA TYR A 427 -1.12 -33.53 10.52
C TYR A 427 -0.48 -33.85 11.88
N ASN A 428 0.83 -34.09 11.90
CA ASN A 428 1.55 -34.41 13.13
C ASN A 428 1.69 -33.21 14.07
N LYS A 429 1.87 -32.00 13.52
CA LYS A 429 1.96 -30.75 14.28
C LYS A 429 0.61 -30.26 14.78
N SER A 430 -0.48 -30.56 14.08
CA SER A 430 -1.82 -30.26 14.54
C SER A 430 -2.09 -30.99 15.86
N GLY A 431 -2.38 -30.24 16.93
CA GLY A 431 -2.68 -30.81 18.25
C GLY A 431 -3.88 -31.77 18.25
N ASN A 432 -4.82 -31.57 17.32
CA ASN A 432 -6.04 -32.36 17.17
C ASN A 432 -5.98 -33.36 16.00
N LYS A 433 -4.79 -33.59 15.42
CA LYS A 433 -4.64 -34.47 14.24
C LYS A 433 -5.61 -34.12 13.09
N LYS A 434 -5.75 -32.83 12.78
CA LYS A 434 -6.50 -32.34 11.62
C LYS A 434 -5.64 -32.43 10.38
N TRP A 435 -6.25 -32.88 9.29
CA TRP A 435 -5.61 -32.88 7.98
C TRP A 435 -5.65 -31.48 7.37
N PRO A 436 -4.62 -31.08 6.63
CA PRO A 436 -4.67 -29.87 5.82
C PRO A 436 -5.52 -30.07 4.57
N LEU A 437 -6.06 -28.98 4.00
CA LEU A 437 -6.72 -29.01 2.69
C LEU A 437 -5.69 -28.83 1.57
N ILE A 438 -5.67 -29.76 0.63
CA ILE A 438 -4.83 -29.72 -0.57
C ILE A 438 -5.64 -29.16 -1.73
N LEU A 439 -5.13 -28.14 -2.40
CA LEU A 439 -5.71 -27.63 -3.64
C LEU A 439 -4.84 -28.00 -4.84
N LEU A 440 -5.45 -28.69 -5.81
CA LEU A 440 -4.79 -29.15 -7.03
C LEU A 440 -5.70 -29.06 -8.25
N HIS A 441 -5.13 -28.67 -9.38
CA HIS A 441 -5.86 -28.60 -10.64
C HIS A 441 -6.32 -30.00 -11.14
N LYS A 442 -7.54 -30.09 -11.67
CA LYS A 442 -8.17 -31.34 -12.14
C LYS A 442 -7.28 -32.16 -13.08
N LYS A 443 -6.58 -31.50 -14.01
CA LYS A 443 -5.61 -32.19 -14.91
C LYS A 443 -4.52 -32.94 -14.15
N ARG A 444 -3.98 -32.37 -13.06
CA ARG A 444 -2.95 -33.04 -12.26
C ARG A 444 -3.54 -34.18 -11.45
N VAL A 445 -4.70 -33.99 -10.84
CA VAL A 445 -5.36 -35.05 -10.08
C VAL A 445 -5.69 -36.25 -10.96
N ASN A 446 -6.20 -36.03 -12.17
CA ASN A 446 -6.45 -37.11 -13.12
C ASN A 446 -5.16 -37.87 -13.49
N ALA A 447 -4.06 -37.16 -13.79
CA ALA A 447 -2.78 -37.78 -14.09
C ALA A 447 -2.21 -38.60 -12.91
N LEU A 448 -2.47 -38.17 -11.66
CA LEU A 448 -2.10 -38.93 -10.47
C LEU A 448 -2.96 -40.18 -10.27
N LEU A 449 -4.27 -40.10 -10.57
CA LEU A 449 -5.19 -41.24 -10.49
C LEU A 449 -4.91 -42.31 -11.56
N GLU A 450 -4.40 -41.91 -12.73
CA GLU A 450 -3.95 -42.83 -13.79
C GLU A 450 -2.69 -43.61 -13.39
N ASN A 451 -1.90 -43.11 -12.43
CA ASN A 451 -0.70 -43.79 -11.93
C ASN A 451 -1.07 -44.76 -10.79
N PRO A 452 -0.90 -46.09 -10.97
CA PRO A 452 -1.28 -47.09 -9.95
C PRO A 452 -0.58 -46.91 -8.60
N ASN A 453 0.64 -46.35 -8.58
CA ASN A 453 1.40 -46.15 -7.35
C ASN A 453 0.85 -44.99 -6.50
N HIS A 454 0.16 -44.04 -7.12
CA HIS A 454 -0.36 -42.83 -6.47
C HIS A 454 -1.86 -42.90 -6.20
N ARG A 455 -2.58 -43.69 -7.00
CA ARG A 455 -4.05 -43.75 -7.03
C ARG A 455 -4.69 -43.92 -5.65
N ASN A 456 -4.23 -44.90 -4.86
CA ASN A 456 -4.83 -45.18 -3.54
C ASN A 456 -4.76 -43.97 -2.59
N VAL A 457 -3.62 -43.27 -2.57
CA VAL A 457 -3.40 -42.10 -1.71
C VAL A 457 -4.29 -40.94 -2.13
N VAL A 458 -4.41 -40.70 -3.44
CA VAL A 458 -5.24 -39.61 -3.97
C VAL A 458 -6.74 -39.90 -3.79
N GLU A 459 -7.18 -41.14 -3.98
CA GLU A 459 -8.56 -41.54 -3.70
C GLU A 459 -8.90 -41.41 -2.21
N GLU A 460 -7.98 -41.79 -1.31
CA GLU A 460 -8.13 -41.55 0.13
C GLU A 460 -8.28 -40.06 0.44
N TRP A 461 -7.47 -39.20 -0.15
CA TRP A 461 -7.54 -37.76 0.06
C TRP A 461 -8.85 -37.14 -0.42
N ILE A 462 -9.38 -37.60 -1.55
CA ILE A 462 -10.69 -37.18 -2.06
C ILE A 462 -11.81 -37.64 -1.12
N ASN A 463 -11.80 -38.91 -0.72
CA ASN A 463 -12.84 -39.51 0.13
C ASN A 463 -12.89 -38.88 1.54
N ASN A 464 -11.72 -38.48 2.06
CA ASN A 464 -11.61 -37.80 3.36
C ASN A 464 -11.86 -36.29 3.28
N ASN A 465 -12.22 -35.75 2.10
CA ASN A 465 -12.37 -34.31 1.85
C ASN A 465 -11.11 -33.49 2.23
N VAL A 466 -9.92 -34.04 2.02
CA VAL A 466 -8.64 -33.34 2.28
C VAL A 466 -7.95 -32.89 0.99
N LEU A 467 -8.53 -33.20 -0.17
CA LEU A 467 -8.12 -32.69 -1.48
C LEU A 467 -9.34 -32.13 -2.22
N TYR A 468 -9.22 -30.88 -2.70
CA TYR A 468 -10.19 -30.26 -3.58
C TYR A 468 -9.59 -30.06 -4.98
N THR A 469 -10.33 -30.52 -5.99
CA THR A 469 -9.94 -30.43 -7.41
C THR A 469 -10.39 -29.10 -8.00
N THR A 470 -9.47 -28.21 -8.33
CA THR A 470 -9.83 -26.95 -9.01
C THR A 470 -10.17 -27.21 -10.49
N PRO A 471 -11.21 -26.52 -11.02
CA PRO A 471 -11.75 -26.83 -12.33
C PRO A 471 -10.85 -26.34 -13.49
N PRO A 472 -10.94 -26.98 -14.68
CA PRO A 472 -10.09 -26.64 -15.83
C PRO A 472 -10.22 -25.19 -16.28
N GLY A 473 -9.11 -24.47 -16.45
CA GLY A 473 -9.14 -23.09 -16.94
C GLY A 473 -9.39 -22.04 -15.86
N SER A 474 -9.67 -22.47 -14.63
CA SER A 474 -9.55 -21.60 -13.46
C SER A 474 -8.10 -21.57 -12.98
N ASN A 475 -7.68 -20.42 -12.45
CA ASN A 475 -6.43 -20.34 -11.72
C ASN A 475 -6.66 -20.88 -10.29
N ASP A 476 -5.80 -21.78 -9.83
CA ASP A 476 -5.79 -22.36 -8.49
C ASP A 476 -5.44 -21.36 -7.39
N ASP A 477 -4.74 -20.27 -7.73
CA ASP A 477 -4.36 -19.18 -6.80
C ASP A 477 -5.54 -18.64 -5.99
N TRP A 478 -6.67 -18.42 -6.65
CA TRP A 478 -7.88 -17.89 -6.03
C TRP A 478 -8.44 -18.81 -4.95
N TYR A 479 -8.28 -20.12 -5.09
CA TYR A 479 -8.88 -21.10 -4.21
C TYR A 479 -8.11 -21.18 -2.90
N TRP A 480 -6.77 -21.26 -2.96
CA TRP A 480 -5.98 -21.36 -1.74
C TRP A 480 -5.91 -20.01 -1.02
N LEU A 481 -5.87 -18.88 -1.75
CA LEU A 481 -6.02 -17.55 -1.14
C LEU A 481 -7.37 -17.40 -0.42
N TYR A 482 -8.46 -17.79 -1.08
CA TYR A 482 -9.80 -17.69 -0.51
C TYR A 482 -9.95 -18.57 0.72
N ALA A 483 -9.55 -19.84 0.63
CA ALA A 483 -9.68 -20.78 1.74
C ALA A 483 -8.86 -20.33 2.95
N THR A 484 -7.62 -19.90 2.74
CA THR A 484 -6.77 -19.41 3.83
C THR A 484 -7.37 -18.18 4.49
N ALA A 485 -7.77 -17.17 3.70
CA ALA A 485 -8.29 -15.91 4.24
C ALA A 485 -9.64 -16.10 4.94
N LYS A 486 -10.56 -16.87 4.34
CA LYS A 486 -11.88 -17.15 4.90
C LYS A 486 -11.82 -17.94 6.22
N LEU A 487 -10.91 -18.91 6.31
CA LEU A 487 -10.73 -19.74 7.51
C LEU A 487 -9.74 -19.15 8.53
N LYS A 488 -9.06 -18.04 8.20
CA LYS A 488 -8.02 -17.40 9.03
C LYS A 488 -6.96 -18.42 9.52
N CYS A 489 -6.50 -19.28 8.62
CA CYS A 489 -5.62 -20.41 8.94
C CYS A 489 -4.24 -20.29 8.25
N LEU A 490 -3.39 -21.31 8.37
CA LEU A 490 -2.07 -21.31 7.75
C LEU A 490 -2.16 -21.53 6.23
N LEU A 491 -1.26 -20.91 5.47
CA LEU A 491 -1.02 -21.21 4.06
C LEU A 491 0.37 -21.79 3.89
N VAL A 492 0.48 -22.85 3.10
CA VAL A 492 1.75 -23.50 2.75
C VAL A 492 1.98 -23.39 1.25
N THR A 493 2.84 -22.45 0.88
CA THR A 493 3.35 -22.23 -0.48
C THR A 493 4.73 -21.57 -0.40
N ASN A 494 5.58 -21.78 -1.41
CA ASN A 494 6.83 -21.04 -1.62
C ASN A 494 6.65 -19.90 -2.64
N ASP A 495 5.43 -19.66 -3.12
CA ASP A 495 5.14 -18.54 -4.01
C ASP A 495 5.23 -17.20 -3.25
N GLU A 496 5.91 -16.21 -3.84
CA GLU A 496 6.04 -14.87 -3.29
C GLU A 496 4.87 -13.95 -3.67
N THR A 497 3.99 -14.39 -4.58
CA THR A 497 2.79 -13.68 -5.06
C THR A 497 3.11 -12.27 -5.62
N ARG A 498 4.16 -12.18 -6.45
CA ARG A 498 4.71 -10.91 -6.97
C ARG A 498 4.17 -10.47 -8.32
#